data_AF-A0A6L8HYH6-F1
#
_entry.id   AF-A0A6L8HYH6-F1
#
_cell.length_a   1.000
_cell.length_b   1.000
_cell.length_c   1.000
_cell.angle_alpha   90.00
_cell.angle_beta   90.00
_cell.angle_gamma   90.00
#
_symmetry.space_group_name_H-M   'P 1'
#
loop_
_entity.id
_entity.type
_entity.pdbx_description
1 polymer ?
#
loop_
_entity_poly.entity_id
_entity_poly.type
_entity_poly.pdbx_seq_one_letter_code
_entity_poly.pdbx_strand_id
1 'polypeptide(L)'
;LNVFKPVIAFNNLQSIRLLGDAAVSFTDNCIVGAEPNLSRIDDLMRSSLMLVTALNPHIGYDNAAAIAKKAHADNSTLLEAGLELGLLTEEQFAEWVRPEDMTRP
;
A
#
# COMPACT_ATOMS: atom_id res chain seq x y z
N LEU A 1 31.77 36.45 -22.39
CA LEU A 1 30.92 36.93 -21.29
C LEU A 1 29.50 36.43 -21.50
N ASN A 2 28.88 35.75 -20.53
CA ASN A 2 27.48 35.31 -20.67
C ASN A 2 26.53 36.47 -20.32
N VAL A 3 25.65 36.84 -21.25
CA VAL A 3 24.73 37.99 -21.16
C VAL A 3 23.36 37.65 -20.55
N PHE A 4 23.12 36.39 -20.19
CA PHE A 4 21.87 35.89 -19.58
C PHE A 4 21.95 35.72 -18.06
N LYS A 5 23.06 36.12 -17.43
CA LYS A 5 23.26 35.99 -15.97
C LYS A 5 22.09 36.55 -15.14
N PRO A 6 21.46 37.69 -15.48
CA PRO A 6 20.33 38.20 -14.70
C PRO A 6 19.11 37.28 -14.70
N VAL A 7 18.72 36.72 -15.85
CA VAL A 7 17.55 35.82 -15.94
C VAL A 7 17.82 34.48 -15.26
N ILE A 8 19.06 33.98 -15.33
CA ILE A 8 19.47 32.75 -14.62
C ILE A 8 19.37 32.96 -13.10
N ALA A 9 19.92 34.06 -12.58
CA ALA A 9 19.87 34.37 -11.16
C ALA A 9 18.43 34.57 -10.67
N PHE A 10 17.60 35.29 -11.44
CA PHE A 10 16.20 35.50 -11.12
C PHE A 10 15.42 34.19 -11.00
N ASN A 11 15.49 33.32 -12.01
CA ASN A 11 14.76 32.05 -11.98
C ASN A 11 15.24 31.15 -10.85
N ASN A 12 16.53 31.14 -10.55
CA ASN A 12 17.09 30.36 -9.46
C ASN A 12 16.57 30.84 -8.10
N LEU A 13 16.67 32.15 -7.81
CA LEU A 13 16.22 32.72 -6.55
C LEU A 13 14.70 32.65 -6.38
N GLN A 14 13.93 32.86 -7.45
CA GLN A 14 12.48 32.71 -7.43
C GLN A 14 12.09 31.26 -7.12
N SER A 15 12.72 30.28 -7.78
CA SER A 15 12.43 28.86 -7.54
C SER A 15 12.74 28.46 -6.09
N ILE A 16 13.88 28.92 -5.56
CA ILE A 16 14.25 28.68 -4.16
C ILE A 16 13.18 29.22 -3.21
N ARG A 17 12.74 30.47 -3.42
CA ARG A 17 11.69 31.08 -2.59
C ARG A 17 10.38 30.31 -2.69
N LEU A 18 9.93 30.01 -3.91
CA LEU A 18 8.67 29.29 -4.11
C LEU A 18 8.69 27.91 -3.45
N LEU A 19 9.77 27.16 -3.58
CA LEU A 19 9.89 25.85 -2.94
C LEU A 19 9.92 25.97 -1.41
N GLY A 20 10.65 26.94 -0.87
CA GLY A 20 10.70 27.19 0.57
C GLY A 20 9.33 27.57 1.13
N ASP A 21 8.68 28.56 0.55
CA ASP A 21 7.38 29.06 0.99
C ASP A 21 6.29 27.99 0.83
N ALA A 22 6.30 27.26 -0.30
CA ALA A 22 5.35 26.17 -0.54
C ALA A 22 5.54 25.01 0.44
N ALA A 23 6.79 24.64 0.78
CA ALA A 23 7.05 23.58 1.75
C ALA A 23 6.50 23.95 3.14
N VAL A 24 6.78 25.16 3.63
CA VAL A 24 6.25 25.64 4.92
C VAL A 24 4.73 25.68 4.89
N SER A 25 4.13 26.28 3.84
CA SER A 25 2.68 26.36 3.71
C SER A 25 2.02 24.99 3.64
N PHE A 26 2.63 24.02 2.94
CA PHE A 26 2.10 22.66 2.82
C PHE A 26 2.20 21.90 4.14
N THR A 27 3.30 22.07 4.88
CA THR A 27 3.45 21.50 6.22
C THR A 27 2.35 22.01 7.16
N ASP A 28 2.20 23.33 7.28
CA ASP A 28 1.32 23.95 8.26
C ASP A 28 -0.16 23.74 7.94
N ASN A 29 -0.52 23.81 6.65
CA ASN A 29 -1.94 23.80 6.24
C ASN A 29 -2.44 22.45 5.74
N CYS A 30 -1.58 21.43 5.60
CA CYS A 30 -1.99 20.11 5.12
C CYS A 30 -1.40 18.97 5.94
N ILE A 31 -0.09 18.94 6.17
CA ILE A 31 0.57 17.77 6.78
C ILE A 31 0.33 17.67 8.28
N VAL A 32 0.45 18.76 9.03
CA VAL A 32 0.34 18.73 10.52
C VAL A 32 -1.03 18.22 10.98
N GLY A 33 -2.09 18.46 10.21
CA GLY A 33 -3.44 18.00 10.50
C GLY A 33 -3.85 16.70 9.79
N ALA A 34 -2.92 16.00 9.14
CA ALA A 34 -3.26 14.78 8.41
C ALA A 34 -3.56 13.62 9.37
N GLU A 35 -4.78 13.07 9.27
CA GLU A 35 -5.21 11.92 10.06
C GLU A 35 -5.51 10.70 9.16
N PRO A 36 -5.11 9.49 9.58
CA PRO A 36 -5.43 8.28 8.83
C PRO A 36 -6.89 7.89 9.01
N ASN A 37 -7.57 7.56 7.91
CA ASN A 37 -8.85 6.85 7.98
C ASN A 37 -8.60 5.36 8.24
N LEU A 38 -8.45 5.00 9.52
CA LEU A 38 -8.09 3.64 9.95
C LEU A 38 -9.10 2.60 9.50
N SER A 39 -10.41 2.91 9.55
CA SER A 39 -11.47 1.99 9.08
C SER A 39 -11.26 1.65 7.61
N ARG A 40 -11.07 2.67 6.76
CA ARG A 40 -10.89 2.46 5.32
C ARG A 40 -9.60 1.68 5.01
N ILE A 41 -8.53 1.92 5.78
CA ILE A 41 -7.25 1.23 5.62
C ILE A 41 -7.41 -0.25 5.97
N ASP A 42 -8.04 -0.58 7.11
CA ASP A 42 -8.28 -1.97 7.54
C ASP A 42 -9.17 -2.72 6.53
N ASP A 43 -10.25 -2.09 6.05
CA ASP A 43 -11.13 -2.67 5.04
C ASP A 43 -10.36 -3.04 3.76
N LEU A 44 -9.53 -2.12 3.26
CA LEU A 44 -8.71 -2.36 2.07
C LEU A 44 -7.71 -3.49 2.28
N MET A 45 -7.02 -3.46 3.43
CA MET A 45 -6.02 -4.47 3.78
C MET A 45 -6.65 -5.87 3.81
N ARG A 46 -7.79 -6.03 4.49
CA ARG A 46 -8.49 -7.33 4.61
C ARG A 46 -9.09 -7.82 3.31
N SER A 47 -9.53 -6.91 2.43
CA SER A 47 -10.03 -7.26 1.10
C SER A 47 -8.94 -7.55 0.07
N SER A 48 -7.66 -7.30 0.40
CA SER A 48 -6.57 -7.38 -0.57
C SER A 48 -6.22 -8.82 -0.92
N LEU A 49 -6.24 -9.13 -2.21
CA LEU A 49 -5.77 -10.42 -2.73
C LEU A 49 -4.24 -10.57 -2.65
N MET A 50 -3.50 -9.50 -2.35
CA MET A 50 -2.04 -9.53 -2.28
C MET A 50 -1.50 -10.24 -1.03
N LEU A 51 -2.33 -10.41 0.01
CA LEU A 51 -1.96 -11.16 1.21
C LEU A 51 -1.77 -12.66 0.95
N VAL A 52 -2.18 -13.14 -0.23
CA VAL A 52 -2.08 -14.54 -0.64
C VAL A 52 -0.65 -15.08 -0.63
N THR A 53 0.36 -14.22 -0.78
CA THR A 53 1.77 -14.65 -0.76
C THR A 53 2.21 -15.21 0.59
N ALA A 54 1.54 -14.82 1.68
CA ALA A 54 1.74 -15.41 3.01
C ALA A 54 1.36 -16.90 3.05
N LEU A 55 0.52 -17.36 2.13
CA LEU A 55 0.10 -18.76 2.05
C LEU A 55 1.16 -19.65 1.36
N ASN A 56 2.06 -19.08 0.56
CA ASN A 56 3.03 -19.84 -0.25
C ASN A 56 3.86 -20.86 0.57
N PRO A 57 4.39 -20.54 1.76
CA PRO A 57 5.17 -21.49 2.56
C PRO A 57 4.35 -22.65 3.13
N HIS A 58 3.02 -22.48 3.26
CA HIS A 58 2.14 -23.43 3.92
C HIS A 58 1.44 -24.37 2.92
N ILE A 59 0.96 -23.82 1.80
CA ILE A 59 0.18 -24.57 0.80
C ILE A 59 0.85 -24.63 -0.58
N GLY A 60 1.98 -23.96 -0.78
CA GLY A 60 2.67 -23.89 -2.06
C GLY A 60 2.11 -22.83 -3.01
N TYR A 61 2.92 -22.41 -3.98
CA TYR A 61 2.59 -21.33 -4.91
C TYR A 61 1.34 -21.62 -5.76
N ASP A 62 1.20 -22.83 -6.30
CA ASP A 62 0.10 -23.16 -7.20
C ASP A 62 -1.27 -23.11 -6.49
N ASN A 63 -1.32 -23.59 -5.25
CA ASN A 63 -2.53 -23.57 -4.44
C ASN A 63 -2.87 -22.14 -3.99
N ALA A 64 -1.87 -21.35 -3.56
CA ALA A 64 -2.05 -19.94 -3.24
C ALA A 64 -2.57 -19.15 -4.47
N ALA A 65 -1.99 -19.38 -5.66
CA ALA A 65 -2.45 -18.77 -6.89
C ALA A 65 -3.88 -19.20 -7.27
N ALA A 66 -4.28 -20.44 -7.00
CA ALA A 66 -5.65 -20.91 -7.20
C ALA A 66 -6.65 -20.18 -6.29
N ILE A 67 -6.31 -19.98 -5.02
CA ILE A 67 -7.14 -19.19 -4.07
C ILE A 67 -7.31 -17.76 -4.58
N ALA A 68 -6.22 -17.07 -4.97
CA ALA A 68 -6.31 -15.70 -5.47
C ALA A 68 -7.15 -15.58 -6.75
N LYS A 69 -6.98 -16.50 -7.71
CA LYS A 69 -7.77 -16.50 -8.95
C LYS A 69 -9.26 -16.71 -8.68
N LYS A 70 -9.59 -17.62 -7.76
CA LYS A 70 -10.97 -17.88 -7.37
C LYS A 70 -11.59 -16.68 -6.65
N ALA A 71 -10.91 -16.15 -5.64
CA ALA A 71 -11.35 -14.95 -4.92
C ALA A 71 -11.60 -13.76 -5.87
N HIS A 72 -10.75 -13.58 -6.89
CA HIS A 72 -10.94 -12.56 -7.90
C HIS A 72 -12.16 -12.82 -8.80
N ALA A 73 -12.36 -14.06 -9.25
CA ALA A 73 -13.46 -14.43 -10.13
C ALA A 73 -14.82 -14.35 -9.43
N ASP A 74 -14.88 -14.78 -8.17
CA ASP A 74 -16.11 -14.84 -7.38
C ASP A 74 -16.38 -13.54 -6.62
N ASN A 75 -15.47 -12.57 -6.71
CA ASN A 75 -15.48 -11.32 -5.95
C ASN A 75 -15.64 -11.57 -4.44
N SER A 76 -14.91 -12.57 -3.93
CA SER A 76 -14.90 -13.04 -2.55
C SER A 76 -13.53 -12.81 -1.89
N THR A 77 -13.43 -13.08 -0.61
CA THR A 77 -12.18 -12.95 0.15
C THR A 77 -11.26 -14.16 -0.04
N LEU A 78 -9.97 -14.00 0.28
CA LEU A 78 -9.02 -15.11 0.28
C LEU A 78 -9.40 -16.21 1.28
N LEU A 79 -10.03 -15.85 2.40
CA LEU A 79 -10.51 -16.79 3.40
C LEU A 79 -11.65 -17.65 2.82
N GLU A 80 -12.68 -17.01 2.27
CA GLU A 80 -13.82 -17.71 1.65
C GLU A 80 -13.36 -18.64 0.53
N ALA A 81 -12.52 -18.14 -0.38
CA ALA A 81 -11.98 -18.94 -1.48
C ALA A 81 -11.11 -20.11 -0.99
N GLY A 82 -10.31 -19.89 0.06
CA GLY A 82 -9.46 -20.92 0.66
C GLY A 82 -10.25 -22.03 1.35
N LEU A 83 -11.31 -21.65 2.08
CA LEU A 83 -12.24 -22.58 2.72
C LEU A 83 -13.03 -23.40 1.68
N GLU A 84 -13.56 -22.75 0.64
CA GLU A 84 -14.31 -23.43 -0.41
C GLU A 84 -13.44 -24.40 -1.23
N LEU A 85 -12.16 -24.09 -1.43
CA LEU A 85 -11.21 -24.98 -2.09
C LEU A 85 -10.69 -26.07 -1.15
N GLY A 86 -11.01 -26.02 0.15
CA GLY A 86 -10.54 -26.97 1.15
C GLY A 86 -9.02 -26.94 1.34
N LEU A 87 -8.38 -25.79 1.02
CA LEU A 87 -6.93 -25.63 1.06
C LEU A 87 -6.42 -25.15 2.42
N LEU A 88 -7.30 -24.59 3.25
CA LEU A 88 -6.99 -24.08 4.59
C LEU A 88 -8.25 -24.04 5.47
N THR A 89 -8.06 -23.91 6.78
CA THR A 89 -9.13 -23.60 7.74
C THR A 89 -9.10 -22.12 8.15
N GLU A 90 -10.14 -21.66 8.83
CA GLU A 90 -10.22 -20.28 9.33
C GLU A 90 -9.10 -20.00 10.35
N GLU A 91 -8.79 -20.96 11.21
CA GLU A 91 -7.72 -20.86 12.19
C GLU A 91 -6.36 -20.76 11.51
N GLN A 92 -6.12 -21.59 10.50
CA GLN A 92 -4.89 -21.56 9.70
C GLN A 92 -4.73 -20.23 8.96
N PHE A 93 -5.81 -19.71 8.38
CA PHE A 93 -5.76 -18.40 7.72
C PHE A 93 -5.42 -17.29 8.71
N ALA A 94 -6.04 -17.28 9.89
CA ALA A 94 -5.77 -16.29 10.94
C ALA A 94 -4.34 -16.39 11.48
N GLU A 95 -3.77 -17.60 11.54
CA GLU A 95 -2.38 -17.82 11.98
C GLU A 95 -1.37 -17.42 10.91
N TRP A 96 -1.61 -17.75 9.64
CA TRP A 96 -0.63 -17.57 8.56
C TRP A 96 -0.69 -16.19 7.92
N VAL A 97 -1.88 -15.58 7.83
CA VAL A 97 -2.09 -14.30 7.16
C VAL A 97 -2.09 -13.18 8.18
N ARG A 98 -0.89 -12.72 8.54
CA ARG A 98 -0.66 -11.62 9.48
C ARG A 98 0.00 -10.43 8.78
N PRO A 99 -0.79 -9.43 8.31
CA PRO A 99 -0.25 -8.28 7.58
C PRO A 99 0.85 -7.52 8.31
N GLU A 100 0.80 -7.48 9.64
CA GLU A 100 1.82 -6.87 10.49
C GLU A 100 3.21 -7.50 10.34
N ASP A 101 3.26 -8.80 10.04
CA ASP A 101 4.50 -9.54 9.84
C ASP A 101 5.01 -9.44 8.40
N MET A 102 4.19 -8.95 7.46
CA MET A 102 4.52 -8.80 6.04
C MET A 102 5.16 -7.45 5.67
N THR A 103 5.51 -6.62 6.67
CA THR A 103 6.05 -5.27 6.47
C THR A 103 7.59 -5.19 6.54
N ARG A 104 8.25 -6.32 6.78
CA ARG A 104 9.70 -6.42 7.02
C ARG A 104 10.25 -7.80 6.59
N PRO A 105 11.58 -7.93 6.37
CA PRO A 105 12.23 -9.23 6.09
C PRO A 105 12.20 -10.21 7.27
#